data_AF-A0A161RJU4-F1
#
_entry.id   AF-A0A161RJU4-F1
#
_cell.length_a   1.000
_cell.length_b   1.000
_cell.length_c   1.000
_cell.angle_alpha   90.00
_cell.angle_beta   90.00
_cell.angle_gamma   90.00
#
_symmetry.space_group_name_H-M   'P 1'
#
loop_
_entity.id
_entity.type
_entity.pdbx_description
1 polymer ?
#
loop_
_entity_poly.entity_id
_entity_poly.type
_entity_poly.pdbx_seq_one_letter_code
_entity_poly.pdbx_strand_id
1 'polypeptide(L)'
;MNKPFTFFQLILSLGIFSYTFFTFGWIASYLMLEDNWSEMLIFSKDAMTPRDISDLDKLIYGFQHAPLAVTILMIVSFLYALCLIVLILRRILLTNYQPTN
;
A
#
# COMPACT_ATOMS: atom_id res chain seq x y z
N MET A 1 16.00 22.06 3.57
CA MET A 1 14.87 21.31 4.15
C MET A 1 15.16 20.98 5.60
N ASN A 2 14.32 21.46 6.52
CA ASN A 2 14.52 21.32 7.96
C ASN A 2 14.36 19.83 8.34
N LYS A 3 15.33 19.25 9.06
CA LYS A 3 15.31 17.84 9.50
C LYS A 3 13.94 17.41 10.08
N PRO A 4 13.34 18.13 11.06
CA PRO A 4 12.06 17.71 11.63
C PRO A 4 10.90 17.73 10.62
N PHE A 5 10.96 18.63 9.64
CA PHE A 5 9.92 18.76 8.62
C PHE A 5 9.89 17.54 7.68
N THR A 6 11.04 16.99 7.30
CA THR A 6 11.12 15.78 6.46
C THR A 6 10.59 14.53 7.18
N PHE A 7 10.90 14.39 8.48
CA PHE A 7 10.36 13.29 9.29
C PHE A 7 8.84 13.42 9.48
N PHE A 8 8.34 14.62 9.70
CA PHE A 8 6.89 14.87 9.79
C PHE A 8 6.17 14.47 8.49
N GLN A 9 6.70 14.88 7.33
CA GLN A 9 6.15 14.50 6.03
C GLN A 9 6.13 12.98 5.83
N LEU A 10 7.17 12.27 6.27
CA LEU A 10 7.24 10.81 6.19
C LEU A 10 6.16 10.15 7.04
N ILE A 11 5.99 10.58 8.29
CA ILE A 11 4.97 10.06 9.20
C ILE A 11 3.57 10.29 8.64
N LEU A 12 3.32 11.50 8.11
CA LEU A 12 2.04 11.83 7.47
C LEU A 12 1.77 10.93 6.26
N SER A 13 2.76 10.74 5.38
CA SER A 13 2.65 9.89 4.20
C SER A 13 2.37 8.43 4.56
N LEU A 14 3.06 7.91 5.58
CA LEU A 14 2.83 6.55 6.09
C LEU A 14 1.44 6.40 6.71
N GLY A 15 0.95 7.42 7.43
CA GLY A 15 -0.40 7.42 7.98
C GLY A 15 -1.48 7.36 6.90
N ILE A 16 -1.35 8.20 5.86
CA ILE A 16 -2.24 8.19 4.69
C ILE A 16 -2.20 6.82 4.01
N PHE A 17 -0.99 6.31 3.73
CA PHE A 17 -0.82 4.99 3.12
C PHE A 17 -1.51 3.90 3.94
N SER A 18 -1.27 3.86 5.25
CA SER A 18 -1.83 2.84 6.15
C SER A 18 -3.35 2.88 6.18
N TYR A 19 -3.94 4.08 6.22
CA TYR A 19 -5.39 4.24 6.16
C TYR A 19 -5.96 3.75 4.83
N THR A 20 -5.37 4.18 3.70
CA THR A 20 -5.84 3.78 2.36
C THR A 20 -5.65 2.28 2.10
N PHE A 21 -4.56 1.70 2.62
CA PHE A 21 -4.30 0.27 2.51
C PHE A 21 -5.30 -0.55 3.33
N PHE A 22 -5.66 -0.06 4.53
CA PHE A 22 -6.68 -0.70 5.35
C PHE A 22 -8.06 -0.66 4.67
N THR A 23 -8.48 0.49 4.14
CA THR A 23 -9.76 0.59 3.43
C THR A 23 -9.77 -0.26 2.16
N PHE A 24 -8.66 -0.33 1.44
CA PHE A 24 -8.49 -1.22 0.30
C PHE A 24 -8.62 -2.70 0.70
N GLY A 25 -7.93 -3.13 1.77
CA GLY A 25 -8.02 -4.51 2.27
C GLY A 25 -9.41 -4.87 2.77
N TRP A 26 -10.12 -3.90 3.34
CA TRP A 26 -11.52 -4.05 3.71
C TRP A 26 -12.42 -4.29 2.48
N ILE A 27 -12.23 -3.52 1.40
CA ILE A 27 -12.95 -3.70 0.12
C ILE A 27 -12.62 -5.07 -0.49
N ALA A 28 -11.33 -5.43 -0.55
CA ALA A 28 -10.86 -6.70 -1.07
C ALA A 28 -11.47 -7.92 -0.35
N SER A 29 -11.79 -7.78 0.94
CA SER A 29 -12.40 -8.86 1.73
C SER A 29 -13.87 -9.12 1.37
N TYR A 30 -14.57 -8.15 0.77
CA TYR A 30 -15.96 -8.35 0.33
C TYR A 30 -16.09 -9.37 -0.80
N LEU A 31 -15.01 -9.66 -1.55
CA LEU A 31 -15.02 -10.72 -2.57
C LEU A 31 -15.53 -12.05 -2.01
N MET A 32 -15.20 -12.38 -0.76
CA MET A 32 -15.62 -13.64 -0.12
C MET A 32 -17.10 -13.63 0.33
N LEU A 33 -17.75 -12.47 0.34
CA LEU A 33 -19.13 -12.25 0.79
C LEU A 33 -20.11 -12.05 -0.36
N GLU A 34 -19.61 -11.86 -1.58
CA GLU A 34 -20.41 -11.67 -2.79
C GLU A 34 -21.06 -12.99 -3.22
N ASP A 35 -22.34 -13.03 -3.58
CA ASP A 35 -23.02 -14.29 -3.93
C ASP A 35 -22.39 -15.01 -5.16
N ASN A 36 -21.85 -14.23 -6.11
CA ASN A 36 -21.23 -14.73 -7.35
C ASN A 36 -19.70 -14.71 -7.30
N TRP A 37 -19.10 -14.79 -6.11
CA TRP A 37 -17.65 -14.70 -5.90
C TRP A 37 -16.84 -15.66 -6.78
N SER A 38 -17.34 -16.87 -7.04
CA SER A 38 -16.66 -17.91 -7.82
C SER A 38 -16.43 -17.51 -9.28
N GLU A 39 -17.35 -16.72 -9.87
CA GLU A 39 -17.23 -16.24 -11.25
C GLU A 39 -16.20 -15.12 -11.40
N MET A 40 -15.88 -14.43 -10.31
CA MET A 40 -14.93 -13.30 -10.28
C MET A 40 -13.47 -13.77 -10.11
N LEU A 41 -13.23 -15.06 -9.93
CA LEU A 41 -11.90 -15.63 -9.72
C LEU A 41 -11.14 -15.74 -11.04
N ILE A 42 -9.94 -15.17 -11.07
CA ILE A 42 -9.06 -15.22 -12.24
C ILE A 42 -8.02 -16.33 -12.06
N PHE A 43 -7.46 -16.46 -10.86
CA PHE A 43 -6.37 -17.38 -10.55
C PHE A 43 -6.82 -18.63 -9.80
N SER A 44 -7.68 -18.52 -8.79
CA SER A 44 -8.19 -19.64 -8.01
C SER A 44 -9.52 -20.18 -8.56
N LYS A 45 -9.61 -20.51 -9.85
CA LYS A 45 -10.86 -21.02 -10.46
C LYS A 45 -11.35 -22.34 -9.85
N ASP A 46 -10.44 -23.14 -9.28
CA ASP A 46 -10.74 -24.42 -8.64
C ASP A 46 -11.14 -24.27 -7.15
N ALA A 47 -11.26 -23.05 -6.63
CA ALA A 47 -11.63 -22.82 -5.23
C ALA A 47 -13.07 -23.30 -4.98
N MET A 48 -13.21 -24.33 -4.14
CA MET A 48 -14.51 -24.87 -3.73
C MET A 48 -15.10 -24.12 -2.54
N THR A 49 -14.27 -23.40 -1.78
CA THR A 49 -14.73 -22.58 -0.65
C THR A 49 -14.18 -21.15 -0.73
N PRO A 50 -14.89 -20.15 -0.18
CA PRO A 50 -14.40 -18.78 -0.15
C PRO A 50 -13.04 -18.62 0.54
N ARG A 51 -12.69 -19.55 1.43
CA ARG A 51 -11.39 -19.58 2.14
C ARG A 51 -10.21 -19.95 1.24
N ASP A 52 -10.48 -20.65 0.14
CA ASP A 52 -9.47 -21.09 -0.82
C ASP A 52 -9.20 -20.03 -1.91
N ILE A 53 -9.90 -18.89 -1.84
CA ILE A 53 -9.67 -17.75 -2.73
C ILE A 53 -8.27 -17.19 -2.47
N SER A 54 -7.46 -17.14 -3.53
CA SER A 54 -6.12 -16.56 -3.50
C SER A 54 -6.18 -15.08 -3.12
N ASP A 55 -5.19 -14.64 -2.34
CA ASP A 55 -5.07 -13.23 -1.98
C ASP A 55 -4.81 -12.34 -3.21
N LEU A 56 -4.32 -12.91 -4.32
CA LEU A 56 -4.23 -12.21 -5.60
C LEU A 56 -5.60 -11.91 -6.21
N ASP A 57 -6.56 -12.82 -6.10
CA ASP A 57 -7.93 -12.58 -6.59
C ASP A 57 -8.62 -11.51 -5.74
N LYS A 58 -8.42 -11.54 -4.41
CA LYS A 58 -8.90 -10.48 -3.51
C LYS A 58 -8.27 -9.13 -3.85
N LEU A 59 -6.98 -9.10 -4.14
CA LEU A 59 -6.27 -7.89 -4.56
C LEU A 59 -6.84 -7.32 -5.86
N ILE A 60 -7.08 -8.17 -6.87
CA ILE A 60 -7.64 -7.75 -8.16
C ILE A 60 -9.06 -7.23 -7.98
N TYR A 61 -9.91 -7.94 -7.23
CA TYR A 61 -11.25 -7.47 -6.90
C TYR A 61 -11.22 -6.13 -6.18
N GLY A 62 -10.31 -5.97 -5.20
CA GLY A 62 -10.07 -4.71 -4.52
C GLY A 62 -9.70 -3.60 -5.49
N PHE A 63 -8.86 -3.84 -6.50
CA PHE A 63 -8.53 -2.85 -7.53
C PHE A 63 -9.69 -2.50 -8.47
N GLN A 64 -10.59 -3.46 -8.74
CA GLN A 64 -11.76 -3.24 -9.60
C GLN A 64 -12.87 -2.46 -8.90
N HIS A 65 -13.07 -2.69 -7.59
CA HIS A 65 -14.19 -2.13 -6.83
C HIS A 65 -13.79 -0.96 -5.92
N ALA A 66 -12.51 -0.80 -5.58
CA ALA A 66 -12.07 0.35 -4.80
C ALA A 66 -12.18 1.64 -5.62
N PRO A 67 -12.57 2.77 -4.99
CA PRO A 67 -12.58 4.05 -5.67
C PRO A 67 -11.20 4.38 -6.23
N LEU A 68 -11.13 4.81 -7.50
CA LEU A 68 -9.89 5.21 -8.17
C LEU A 68 -9.08 6.23 -7.36
N ALA A 69 -9.76 7.13 -6.65
CA ALA A 69 -9.11 8.11 -5.78
C ALA A 69 -8.32 7.44 -4.63
N VAL A 70 -8.85 6.37 -4.04
CA VAL A 70 -8.20 5.63 -2.94
C VAL A 70 -6.97 4.89 -3.45
N THR A 71 -7.08 4.22 -4.60
CA THR A 71 -5.96 3.46 -5.18
C THR A 71 -4.82 4.38 -5.61
N ILE A 72 -5.13 5.51 -6.25
CA ILE A 72 -4.14 6.53 -6.60
C ILE A 72 -3.48 7.09 -5.34
N LEU A 73 -4.26 7.46 -4.32
CA LEU A 73 -3.73 8.02 -3.09
C LEU A 73 -2.81 7.04 -2.35
N MET A 74 -3.16 5.75 -2.34
CA MET A 74 -2.34 4.68 -1.79
C MET A 74 -0.99 4.58 -2.52
N ILE A 75 -1.00 4.52 -3.86
CA ILE A 75 0.24 4.38 -4.65
C ILE A 75 1.11 5.64 -4.50
N VAL A 76 0.52 6.83 -4.59
CA VAL A 76 1.25 8.10 -4.50
C VAL A 76 1.86 8.27 -3.11
N SER A 77 1.11 8.00 -2.04
CA SER A 77 1.62 8.08 -0.67
C SER A 77 2.73 7.06 -0.40
N PHE A 78 2.64 5.86 -0.97
CA PHE A 78 3.70 4.86 -0.88
C PHE A 78 4.98 5.30 -1.59
N LEU A 79 4.87 5.75 -2.85
CA LEU A 79 6.01 6.22 -3.64
C LEU A 79 6.67 7.46 -3.00
N TYR A 80 5.85 8.38 -2.48
CA TYR A 80 6.34 9.56 -1.79
C TYR A 80 7.11 9.19 -0.51
N ALA A 81 6.57 8.26 0.29
CA ALA A 81 7.26 7.74 1.48
C ALA A 81 8.60 7.09 1.12
N LEU A 82 8.66 6.28 0.06
CA LEU A 82 9.91 5.68 -0.43
C LEU A 82 10.94 6.74 -0.83
N CYS A 83 10.54 7.75 -1.59
CA CYS A 83 11.41 8.87 -1.95
C CYS A 83 11.97 9.57 -0.71
N LEU A 84 11.14 9.83 0.30
CA LEU A 84 11.58 10.45 1.55
C LEU A 84 12.57 9.55 2.32
N ILE A 85 12.32 8.25 2.39
CA ILE A 85 13.23 7.29 3.03
C ILE A 85 14.60 7.31 2.34
N VAL A 86 14.65 7.25 1.01
CA VAL A 86 15.90 7.32 0.25
C VAL A 86 16.64 8.62 0.52
N LEU A 87 15.94 9.76 0.55
CA LEU A 87 16.55 11.07 0.85
C LEU A 87 17.11 11.14 2.28
N ILE A 88 16.39 10.58 3.26
CA ILE A 88 16.84 10.52 4.66
C ILE A 88 18.08 9.63 4.77
N LEU A 89 18.03 8.41 4.20
CA LEU A 89 19.14 7.47 4.20
C LEU A 89 20.39 8.06 3.54
N ARG A 90 20.25 8.64 2.35
CA ARG A 90 21.34 9.33 1.65
C ARG A 90 21.98 10.39 2.52
N ARG A 91 21.17 11.20 3.23
CA ARG A 91 21.67 12.27 4.09
C ARG A 91 22.41 11.73 5.32
N ILE A 92 21.90 10.67 5.94
CA ILE A 92 22.56 10.00 7.09
C ILE A 92 23.91 9.44 6.66
N LEU A 93 23.96 8.73 5.53
CA LEU A 93 25.19 8.17 4.98
C LEU A 93 26.25 9.25 4.69
N LEU A 94 25.85 10.36 4.07
CA LEU A 94 26.76 11.47 3.79
C LEU A 94 27.26 12.19 5.05
N THR A 95 26.45 12.23 6.12
CA THR A 95 26.85 12.85 7.40
C THR A 95 27.88 11.98 8.12
N ASN A 96 27.72 10.66 8.09
CA ASN A 96 28.65 9.71 8.71
C ASN A 96 29.97 9.56 7.92
N TYR A 97 30.02 10.00 6.66
CA TYR A 97 31.22 9.88 5.81
C TYR A 97 32.18 11.07 5.93
N GLN A 98 31.83 12.15 6.64
CA GLN A 98 32.78 13.24 6.88
C GLN A 98 33.88 12.75 7.85
N PRO A 99 35.15 12.66 7.43
CA PRO A 99 36.22 12.28 8.34
C PRO A 99 36.34 13.35 9.42
N THR A 100 36.21 12.93 10.68
CA THR A 100 36.53 13.73 11.85
C THR A 100 38.01 14.14 11.75
N ASN A 101 38.25 15.41 11.44
CA ASN A 101 39.56 16.03 11.45
C ASN A 101 39.89 16.49 12.87
#